data_AF-V9IM20-F1
#
_entry.id   AF-V9IM20-F1
#
_cell.length_a   1.000
_cell.length_b   1.000
_cell.length_c   1.000
_cell.angle_alpha   90.00
_cell.angle_beta   90.00
_cell.angle_gamma   90.00
#
_symmetry.space_group_name_H-M   'P 1'
#
loop_
_entity.id
_entity.type
_entity.pdbx_description
1 polymer ?
#
loop_
_entity_poly.entity_id
_entity_poly.type
_entity_poly.pdbx_seq_one_letter_code
_entity_poly.pdbx_strand_id
1 'polypeptide(L)'
;MENIDVDTLPALVIIMRARSITEMFTVIHANVGVNELLTNLIHVVEVFQEQRRTDIGVEEERQARERVKQEQDRAYQESLAADRAKEEAKQMQEELEKQRKEQAENERLAEEARKKLIDRR
;
A
#
# COMPACT_ATOMS: atom_id res chain seq x y z
N MET A 1 -10.38 16.68 34.52
CA MET A 1 -10.06 15.71 35.58
C MET A 1 -11.20 15.80 36.56
N GLU A 2 -11.96 14.72 36.75
CA GLU A 2 -12.88 14.64 37.88
C GLU A 2 -12.08 14.86 39.15
N ASN A 3 -12.60 15.70 40.04
CA ASN A 3 -11.97 16.02 41.29
C ASN A 3 -12.25 14.84 42.23
N ILE A 4 -11.25 14.02 42.51
CA ILE A 4 -11.39 12.90 43.44
C ILE A 4 -11.55 13.50 44.84
N ASP A 5 -12.64 13.18 45.51
CA ASP A 5 -12.90 13.64 46.87
C ASP A 5 -11.82 13.08 47.82
N VAL A 6 -11.23 13.96 48.63
CA VAL A 6 -10.16 13.58 49.56
C VAL A 6 -10.70 12.65 50.65
N ASP A 7 -12.00 12.75 50.95
CA ASP A 7 -12.69 11.94 51.95
C ASP A 7 -12.93 10.49 51.49
N THR A 8 -12.80 10.20 50.19
CA THR A 8 -13.01 8.86 49.60
C THR A 8 -11.69 8.14 49.28
N LEU A 9 -10.56 8.68 49.73
CA LEU A 9 -9.25 8.05 49.60
C LEU A 9 -9.08 6.87 50.58
N PRO A 10 -8.29 5.85 50.22
CA PRO A 10 -7.53 5.72 48.97
C PRO A 10 -8.43 5.37 47.76
N ALA A 11 -8.01 5.81 46.56
CA ALA A 11 -8.71 5.53 45.31
C ALA A 11 -7.78 4.88 44.28
N LEU A 12 -8.28 3.87 43.58
CA LEU A 12 -7.62 3.20 42.46
C LEU A 12 -8.12 3.81 41.16
N VAL A 13 -7.25 4.53 40.46
CA VAL A 13 -7.55 5.13 39.16
C VAL A 13 -7.09 4.20 38.05
N ILE A 14 -8.00 3.87 37.14
CA ILE A 14 -7.72 3.05 35.97
C ILE A 14 -7.72 3.96 34.75
N ILE A 15 -6.59 3.97 34.05
CA ILE A 15 -6.39 4.74 32.84
C ILE A 15 -6.23 3.76 31.68
N MET A 16 -6.99 3.99 30.62
CA MET A 16 -6.90 3.19 29.41
C MET A 16 -6.27 4.02 28.30
N ARG A 17 -5.48 3.34 27.47
CA ARG A 17 -4.92 3.91 26.25
C ARG A 17 -5.50 3.18 25.06
N ALA A 18 -6.34 3.88 24.31
CA ALA A 18 -6.86 3.43 23.03
C ALA A 18 -6.16 4.21 21.91
N ARG A 19 -5.46 3.50 21.03
CA ARG A 19 -4.62 4.07 19.97
C ARG A 19 -3.61 5.10 20.52
N SER A 20 -3.87 6.40 20.29
CA SER A 20 -3.04 7.52 20.76
C SER A 20 -3.71 8.38 21.84
N ILE A 21 -4.91 8.00 22.29
CA ILE A 21 -5.67 8.73 23.30
C ILE A 21 -5.50 8.00 24.63
N THR A 22 -5.09 8.74 25.65
CA THR A 22 -5.01 8.25 27.03
C THR A 22 -6.13 8.92 27.81
N GLU A 23 -7.05 8.12 28.33
CA GLU A 23 -8.23 8.61 29.04
C GLU A 23 -8.43 7.87 30.36
N MET A 24 -8.97 8.59 31.34
CA MET A 24 -9.38 8.00 32.60
C MET A 24 -10.63 7.15 32.34
N PHE A 25 -10.55 5.87 32.65
CA PHE A 25 -11.64 4.93 32.39
C PHE A 25 -12.56 4.79 33.61
N THR A 26 -11.99 4.63 34.80
CA THR A 26 -12.77 4.57 36.04
C THR A 26 -11.92 4.91 37.27
N VAL A 27 -12.58 5.29 38.36
CA VAL A 27 -12.00 5.50 39.69
C VAL A 27 -12.73 4.60 40.68
N ILE A 28 -12.01 3.69 41.33
CA ILE A 28 -12.54 2.77 42.33
C ILE A 28 -12.10 3.24 43.71
N HIS A 29 -13.04 3.67 44.55
CA HIS A 29 -12.77 4.11 45.91
C HIS A 29 -12.60 2.91 46.84
N ALA A 30 -11.70 2.99 47.83
CA ALA A 30 -11.36 1.86 48.71
C ALA A 30 -12.42 1.53 49.77
N ASN A 31 -13.55 2.24 49.79
CA ASN A 31 -14.70 1.90 50.63
C ASN A 31 -15.55 0.74 50.08
N VAL A 32 -15.18 0.17 48.92
CA VAL A 32 -15.86 -0.97 48.31
C VAL A 32 -15.39 -2.32 48.86
N GLY A 33 -16.29 -3.30 48.85
CA GLY A 33 -15.94 -4.67 49.24
C GLY A 33 -14.99 -5.34 48.23
N VAL A 34 -14.20 -6.31 48.68
CA VAL A 34 -13.23 -7.05 47.82
C VAL A 34 -13.91 -7.67 46.58
N ASN A 35 -15.13 -8.19 46.74
CA ASN A 35 -15.89 -8.77 45.62
C ASN A 35 -16.27 -7.70 44.59
N GLU A 36 -16.65 -6.50 45.03
CA GLU A 36 -17.00 -5.39 44.15
C GLU A 36 -15.77 -4.85 43.43
N LEU A 37 -14.62 -4.78 44.11
CA LEU A 37 -13.34 -4.47 43.49
C LEU A 37 -12.99 -5.48 42.38
N LEU A 38 -13.14 -6.78 42.66
CA LEU A 38 -12.87 -7.84 41.68
C LEU A 38 -13.81 -7.75 40.47
N THR A 39 -15.11 -7.57 40.69
CA THR A 39 -16.08 -7.40 39.60
C THR A 39 -15.74 -6.19 38.73
N ASN A 40 -15.38 -5.06 39.33
CA ASN A 40 -14.96 -3.86 38.58
C ASN A 40 -13.69 -4.12 37.75
N LEU A 41 -12.70 -4.81 38.32
CA LEU A 41 -11.46 -5.15 37.60
C LEU A 41 -11.70 -6.11 36.44
N ILE A 42 -12.55 -7.13 36.63
CA ILE A 42 -12.94 -8.04 35.56
C ILE A 42 -13.61 -7.26 34.43
N HIS A 43 -14.59 -6.41 34.76
CA HIS A 43 -15.30 -5.59 33.78
C HIS A 43 -14.36 -4.67 32.99
N VAL A 44 -13.43 -4.00 33.67
CA VAL A 44 -12.40 -3.16 33.01
C VAL A 44 -11.61 -3.96 31.99
N VAL A 45 -11.17 -5.17 32.36
CA VAL A 45 -10.37 -6.02 31.46
C VAL A 45 -11.20 -6.47 30.26
N GLU A 46 -12.46 -6.85 30.45
CA GLU A 46 -13.37 -7.24 29.38
C GLU A 46 -13.57 -6.11 28.36
N VAL A 47 -13.90 -4.91 28.84
CA VAL A 47 -14.09 -3.73 27.98
C VAL A 47 -12.79 -3.39 27.24
N PHE A 48 -11.65 -3.43 27.91
CA PHE A 48 -10.36 -3.18 27.27
C PHE A 48 -10.04 -4.21 26.18
N GLN A 49 -10.32 -5.49 26.41
CA GLN A 49 -10.10 -6.53 25.40
C GLN A 49 -11.01 -6.35 24.19
N GLU A 50 -12.28 -6.00 24.39
CA GLU A 50 -13.23 -5.73 23.32
C GLU A 50 -12.82 -4.54 22.47
N GLN A 51 -12.47 -3.42 23.10
CA GLN A 51 -11.94 -2.24 22.41
C GLN A 51 -10.69 -2.58 21.60
N ARG A 52 -9.74 -3.30 22.19
CA ARG A 52 -8.52 -3.74 21.50
C ARG A 52 -8.81 -4.63 20.30
N ARG A 53 -9.76 -5.55 20.41
CA ARG A 53 -10.12 -6.46 19.32
C ARG A 53 -10.74 -5.70 18.16
N THR A 54 -11.63 -4.75 18.46
CA THR A 54 -12.23 -3.86 17.46
C THR A 54 -11.17 -3.02 16.76
N ASP A 55 -10.22 -2.45 17.51
CA ASP A 55 -9.12 -1.66 16.94
C ASP A 55 -8.22 -2.49 16.02
N ILE A 56 -7.89 -3.73 16.41
CA ILE A 56 -7.12 -4.65 15.57
C ILE A 56 -7.88 -4.95 14.28
N GLY A 57 -9.17 -5.29 14.37
CA GLY A 57 -9.97 -5.64 13.19
C GLY A 57 -10.08 -4.48 12.19
N VAL A 58 -10.26 -3.25 12.68
CA VAL A 58 -10.31 -2.05 11.81
C VAL A 58 -8.96 -1.80 11.12
N GLU A 59 -7.85 -1.94 11.84
CA GLU A 59 -6.52 -1.74 11.26
C GLU A 59 -6.16 -2.86 10.27
N GLU A 60 -6.53 -4.11 10.54
CA GLU A 60 -6.35 -5.23 9.61
C GLU A 60 -7.15 -5.04 8.32
N GLU A 61 -8.40 -4.59 8.40
CA GLU A 61 -9.23 -4.30 7.23
C GLU A 61 -8.61 -3.17 6.39
N ARG A 62 -8.14 -2.11 7.04
CA ARG A 62 -7.44 -1.02 6.37
C ARG A 62 -6.19 -1.52 5.65
N GLN A 63 -5.36 -2.31 6.31
CA GLN A 63 -4.15 -2.88 5.71
C GLN A 63 -4.47 -3.78 4.53
N ALA A 64 -5.52 -4.61 4.62
CA ALA A 64 -5.96 -5.46 3.51
C ALA A 64 -6.35 -4.61 2.29
N ARG A 65 -7.12 -3.54 2.50
CA ARG A 65 -7.50 -2.60 1.42
C ARG A 65 -6.29 -1.91 0.80
N GLU A 66 -5.34 -1.45 1.61
CA GLU A 66 -4.11 -0.82 1.12
C GLU A 66 -3.24 -1.79 0.30
N ARG A 67 -3.12 -3.05 0.73
CA ARG A 67 -2.38 -4.08 -0.02
C ARG A 67 -3.00 -4.35 -1.39
N VAL A 68 -4.33 -4.50 -1.45
CA VAL A 68 -5.03 -4.73 -2.73
C VAL A 68 -4.81 -3.55 -3.68
N LYS A 69 -4.90 -2.32 -3.18
CA LYS A 69 -4.64 -1.13 -4.00
C LYS A 69 -3.19 -1.12 -4.53
N GLN A 70 -2.21 -1.40 -3.68
CA GLN A 70 -0.80 -1.45 -4.08
C GLN A 70 -0.53 -2.53 -5.13
N GLU A 71 -1.16 -3.70 -5.00
CA GLU A 71 -1.02 -4.79 -5.95
C GLU A 71 -1.60 -4.41 -7.32
N GLN A 72 -2.78 -3.79 -7.35
CA GLN A 72 -3.41 -3.31 -8.58
C GLN A 72 -2.60 -2.19 -9.25
N ASP A 73 -2.12 -1.22 -8.46
CA ASP A 73 -1.26 -0.14 -8.96
C ASP A 73 0.03 -0.69 -9.58
N ARG A 74 0.63 -1.71 -8.94
CA ARG A 74 1.82 -2.39 -9.45
C ARG A 74 1.52 -3.14 -10.76
N ALA A 75 0.45 -3.93 -10.79
CA ALA A 75 0.06 -4.67 -11.99
C ALA A 75 -0.24 -3.73 -13.16
N TYR A 76 -0.85 -2.57 -12.89
CA TYR A 76 -1.11 -1.54 -13.89
C TYR A 76 0.19 -0.95 -14.46
N GLN A 77 1.15 -0.62 -13.59
CA GLN A 77 2.45 -0.10 -14.03
C GLN A 77 3.23 -1.12 -14.86
N GLU A 78 3.23 -2.39 -14.44
CA GLU A 78 3.88 -3.48 -15.17
C GLU A 78 3.24 -3.69 -16.55
N SER A 79 1.90 -3.64 -16.64
CA SER A 79 1.18 -3.69 -17.92
C SER A 79 1.56 -2.52 -18.84
N LEU A 80 1.57 -1.30 -18.32
CA LEU A 80 1.92 -0.11 -19.10
C LEU A 80 3.37 -0.13 -19.59
N ALA A 81 4.28 -0.71 -18.81
CA ALA A 81 5.67 -0.91 -19.22
C ALA A 81 5.78 -1.97 -20.34
N ALA A 82 5.04 -3.07 -20.23
CA ALA A 82 5.02 -4.12 -21.25
C ALA A 82 4.45 -3.62 -22.58
N ASP A 83 3.39 -2.81 -22.54
CA ASP A 83 2.78 -2.25 -23.75
C ASP A 83 3.72 -1.26 -24.44
N ARG A 84 4.40 -0.38 -23.68
CA ARG A 84 5.44 0.51 -24.23
C ARG A 84 6.61 -0.26 -24.84
N ALA A 85 7.11 -1.29 -24.15
CA ALA A 85 8.21 -2.10 -24.67
C ALA A 85 7.82 -2.84 -25.97
N LYS A 86 6.57 -3.32 -26.08
CA LYS A 86 6.07 -3.93 -27.32
C LYS A 86 5.96 -2.92 -28.46
N GLU A 87 5.48 -1.72 -28.17
CA GLU A 87 5.35 -0.66 -29.17
C GLU A 87 6.72 -0.20 -29.69
N GLU A 88 7.68 0.04 -28.79
CA GLU A 88 9.06 0.39 -29.14
C GLU A 88 9.75 -0.72 -29.95
N ALA A 89 9.56 -1.99 -29.56
CA ALA A 89 10.11 -3.12 -30.32
C ALA A 89 9.52 -3.21 -31.73
N LYS A 90 8.21 -2.95 -31.88
CA LYS A 90 7.54 -2.93 -33.18
C LYS A 90 8.07 -1.79 -34.05
N GLN A 91 8.20 -0.58 -33.50
CA GLN A 91 8.76 0.57 -34.21
C GLN A 91 10.20 0.30 -34.67
N MET A 92 11.05 -0.25 -33.79
CA MET A 92 12.43 -0.62 -34.15
C MET A 92 12.48 -1.65 -35.27
N GLN A 93 11.60 -2.67 -35.25
CA GLN A 93 11.53 -3.66 -36.33
C GLN A 93 11.10 -3.05 -37.66
N GLU A 94 10.06 -2.20 -37.67
CA GLU A 94 9.59 -1.50 -38.86
C GLU A 94 10.68 -0.59 -39.45
N GLU A 95 11.42 0.11 -38.60
CA GLU A 95 12.51 1.00 -39.02
C GLU A 95 13.69 0.21 -39.61
N LEU A 96 14.03 -0.94 -39.02
CA LEU A 96 15.08 -1.82 -39.53
C LEU A 96 14.70 -2.45 -40.88
N GLU A 97 13.44 -2.84 -41.06
CA GLU A 97 12.93 -3.33 -42.35
C GLU A 97 12.96 -2.24 -43.43
N LYS A 98 12.60 -1.00 -43.08
CA LYS A 98 12.66 0.13 -44.00
C LYS A 98 14.10 0.41 -44.44
N GLN A 99 15.03 0.47 -43.50
CA GLN A 99 16.46 0.66 -43.81
C GLN A 99 17.01 -0.46 -44.70
N ARG A 100 16.62 -1.72 -44.46
CA ARG A 100 17.02 -2.85 -45.31
C ARG A 100 16.48 -2.73 -46.73
N LYS A 101 15.22 -2.31 -46.90
CA LYS A 101 14.63 -2.09 -48.24
C LYS A 101 15.35 -0.95 -48.98
N GLU A 102 15.61 0.17 -48.31
CA GLU A 102 16.33 1.30 -48.88
C GLU A 102 17.77 0.93 -49.29
N GLN A 103 18.49 0.16 -48.47
CA GLN A 103 19.83 -0.34 -48.81
C GLN A 103 19.80 -1.25 -50.03
N ALA A 104 18.87 -2.21 -50.09
CA ALA A 104 18.73 -3.12 -51.21
C ALA A 104 18.35 -2.40 -52.52
N GLU A 105 17.51 -1.37 -52.45
CA GLU A 105 17.15 -0.55 -53.62
C GLU A 105 18.33 0.29 -54.11
N ASN A 106 19.07 0.92 -53.19
CA ASN A 106 20.28 1.67 -53.52
C ASN A 106 21.38 0.79 -54.14
N GLU A 107 21.59 -0.43 -53.63
CA GLU A 107 22.54 -1.39 -54.22
C GLU A 107 22.14 -1.76 -55.65
N ARG A 108 20.85 -2.02 -55.90
CA ARG A 108 20.34 -2.30 -57.25
C ARG A 108 20.57 -1.13 -58.21
N LEU A 109 20.26 0.09 -57.79
CA LEU A 109 20.50 1.30 -58.58
C LEU A 109 22.00 1.49 -58.88
N ALA A 110 22.87 1.24 -57.90
CA ALA A 110 24.31 1.35 -58.07
C ALA A 110 24.87 0.28 -59.04
N GLU A 111 24.36 -0.96 -58.99
CA GLU A 111 24.72 -2.02 -59.94
C GLU A 111 24.25 -1.70 -61.36
N GLU A 112 23.02 -1.20 -61.54
CA GLU A 112 22.52 -0.78 -62.85
C GLU A 112 23.34 0.38 -63.42
N ALA A 113 23.70 1.37 -62.59
CA ALA A 113 24.56 2.47 -63.00
C ALA A 113 25.94 1.98 -63.43
N ARG A 114 26.54 1.04 -62.68
CA ARG A 114 27.82 0.41 -63.05
C ARG A 114 27.73 -0.36 -64.36
N LYS A 115 26.68 -1.14 -64.59
CA LYS A 115 26.47 -1.87 -65.86
C LYS A 115 26.33 -0.91 -67.04
N LYS A 116 25.53 0.15 -66.90
CA LYS A 116 25.37 1.18 -67.95
C LYS A 116 26.66 1.95 -68.26
N LEU A 117 27.56 2.11 -67.29
CA LEU A 117 28.88 2.74 -67.50
C LEU A 117 29.86 1.81 -68.23
N ILE A 118 29.74 0.50 -68.04
CA ILE A 118 30.58 -0.51 -68.71
C ILE A 118 30.11 -0.73 -70.16
N ASP A 119 28.80 -0.74 -70.42
CA ASP A 119 28.23 -0.93 -71.77
C ASP A 119 28.44 0.27 -72.72
N ARG A 120 28.91 1.42 -72.21
CA ARG A 120 29.08 2.66 -72.98
C ARG A 120 30.53 2.92 -73.43
N ARG A 121 31.44 1.96 -73.27
CA ARG A 121 32.87 2.06 -73.58
C ARG A 121 33.28 1.03 -74.61
#